data_AF-A0A098T687-F1
#
_entry.id   AF-A0A098T687-F1
#
_cell.length_a   1.000
_cell.length_b   1.000
_cell.length_c   1.000
_cell.angle_alpha   90.00
_cell.angle_beta   90.00
_cell.angle_gamma   90.00
#
_symmetry.space_group_name_H-M   'P 1'
#
loop_
_entity.id
_entity.type
_entity.pdbx_description
1 polymer ?
#
loop_
_entity_poly.entity_id
_entity_poly.type
_entity_poly.pdbx_seq_one_letter_code
_entity_poly.pdbx_strand_id
1 'polypeptide(L)'
;MSVHRIAAFADEGRGGNPAGVVIADQFPAEAEMRRIAAEVGYSETAFAMPDGAEGRWRVRYFSPESEVPFCGHATIALGAALAEHAGEGRFALR
;
A
#
# COMPACT_ATOMS: atom_id res chain seq x y z
N MET A 1 5.50 12.73 0.82
CA MET A 1 4.88 11.41 0.60
C MET A 1 5.97 10.44 0.21
N SER A 2 6.17 9.38 0.99
CA SER A 2 7.23 8.39 0.77
C SER A 2 6.67 7.12 0.14
N VAL A 3 7.44 6.50 -0.74
CA VAL A 3 7.08 5.24 -1.40
C VAL A 3 7.93 4.12 -0.83
N HIS A 4 7.29 3.19 -0.14
CA HIS A 4 7.91 1.99 0.39
C HIS A 4 7.85 0.87 -0.66
N ARG A 5 8.90 0.03 -0.71
CA ARG A 5 8.98 -1.14 -1.60
C ARG A 5 9.15 -2.36 -0.72
N ILE A 6 8.08 -3.15 -0.59
CA ILE A 6 8.02 -4.25 0.38
C ILE A 6 7.64 -5.52 -0.37
N ALA A 7 8.42 -6.58 -0.17
CA ALA A 7 8.11 -7.91 -0.68
C ALA A 7 7.20 -8.65 0.31
N ALA A 8 5.95 -8.87 -0.08
CA ALA A 8 5.04 -9.71 0.68
C ALA A 8 5.48 -11.17 0.60
N PHE A 9 5.28 -11.93 1.68
CA PHE A 9 5.65 -13.35 1.78
C PHE A 9 7.15 -13.62 1.60
N ALA A 10 8.01 -12.62 1.81
CA ALA A 10 9.44 -12.81 1.86
C ALA A 10 9.85 -13.45 3.19
N ASP A 11 10.91 -14.25 3.15
CA ASP A 11 11.53 -14.85 4.33
C ASP A 11 12.99 -14.37 4.40
N GLU A 12 13.37 -13.71 5.49
CA GLU A 12 14.68 -13.09 5.68
C GLU A 12 15.18 -12.25 4.49
N GLY A 13 14.27 -11.51 3.84
CA GLY A 13 14.57 -10.66 2.69
C GLY A 13 14.77 -11.43 1.37
N ARG A 14 14.49 -12.73 1.33
CA ARG A 14 14.57 -13.56 0.12
C ARG A 14 13.18 -13.88 -0.42
N GLY A 15 13.05 -13.84 -1.75
CA GLY A 15 11.82 -14.18 -2.46
C GLY A 15 10.68 -13.19 -2.20
N GLY A 16 9.45 -13.69 -2.24
CA GLY A 16 8.24 -12.89 -2.06
C GLY A 16 7.75 -12.21 -3.33
N ASN A 17 6.67 -11.42 -3.18
CA ASN A 17 6.04 -10.66 -4.25
C ASN A 17 6.10 -9.16 -3.90
N PRO A 18 6.89 -8.35 -4.64
CA PRO A 18 7.08 -6.93 -4.33
C PRO A 18 5.85 -6.09 -4.65
N ALA A 19 5.51 -5.19 -3.73
CA ALA A 19 4.51 -4.16 -3.93
C ALA A 19 5.05 -2.78 -3.53
N GLY A 20 4.50 -1.74 -4.17
CA GLY A 20 4.62 -0.38 -3.67
C GLY A 20 3.64 -0.15 -2.52
N VAL A 21 4.04 0.64 -1.52
CA VAL A 21 3.14 1.09 -0.46
C VAL A 21 3.34 2.58 -0.21
N VAL A 22 2.23 3.32 -0.15
CA VAL A 22 2.20 4.75 0.15
C VAL A 22 1.21 5.00 1.28
N ILE A 23 1.72 5.54 2.39
CA ILE A 23 0.90 6.03 3.49
C ILE A 23 0.89 7.56 3.40
N ALA A 24 -0.30 8.16 3.35
CA ALA A 24 -0.48 9.60 3.21
C ALA A 24 -1.59 10.12 4.13
N ASP A 25 -1.53 11.39 4.53
CA ASP A 25 -2.59 12.03 5.33
C ASP A 25 -3.88 12.20 4.52
N GLN A 26 -3.75 12.36 3.20
CA GLN A 26 -4.83 12.43 2.24
C GLN A 26 -4.40 11.77 0.93
N PHE A 27 -5.35 11.18 0.20
CA PHE A 27 -5.04 10.64 -1.11
C PHE A 27 -4.62 11.75 -2.08
N PRO A 28 -3.56 11.54 -2.88
CA PRO A 28 -3.33 12.36 -4.04
C PRO A 28 -4.42 12.12 -5.08
N ALA A 29 -4.44 12.93 -6.13
CA ALA A 29 -5.35 12.71 -7.26
C ALA A 29 -5.12 11.32 -7.87
N GLU A 30 -6.17 10.73 -8.42
CA GLU A 30 -6.10 9.40 -9.04
C GLU A 30 -5.03 9.27 -10.12
N ALA A 31 -4.91 10.30 -10.98
CA ALA A 31 -3.89 10.34 -12.01
C ALA A 31 -2.46 10.28 -11.42
N GLU A 32 -2.26 10.88 -10.25
CA GLU A 32 -0.99 10.88 -9.54
C GLU A 32 -0.71 9.54 -8.88
N MET A 33 -1.72 8.90 -8.27
CA MET A 33 -1.57 7.53 -7.74
C MET A 33 -1.20 6.54 -8.83
N ARG A 34 -1.85 6.61 -10.00
CA ARG A 34 -1.49 5.79 -11.16
C ARG A 34 -0.07 6.08 -11.66
N ARG A 35 0.32 7.36 -11.76
CA ARG A 35 1.69 7.74 -12.15
C ARG A 35 2.72 7.15 -11.21
N ILE A 36 2.49 7.25 -9.90
CA ILE A 36 3.37 6.66 -8.88
C ILE A 36 3.42 5.14 -9.02
N ALA A 37 2.28 4.46 -9.21
CA ALA A 37 2.26 3.01 -9.39
C ALA A 37 3.08 2.56 -10.63
N ALA A 38 2.98 3.31 -11.73
CA ALA A 38 3.79 3.08 -12.92
C ALA A 38 5.30 3.30 -12.66
N GLU A 39 5.67 4.34 -11.91
CA GLU A 39 7.07 4.62 -11.54
C GLU A 39 7.67 3.63 -10.54
N VAL A 40 6.84 3.02 -9.69
CA VAL A 40 7.27 1.94 -8.79
C VAL A 40 7.73 0.72 -9.59
N GLY A 41 7.05 0.40 -10.68
CA GLY A 41 7.42 -0.68 -11.61
C GLY A 41 7.10 -2.09 -11.13
N TYR A 42 6.24 -2.25 -10.12
CA TYR A 42 5.72 -3.54 -9.64
C TYR A 42 4.27 -3.76 -10.10
N SER A 43 3.74 -4.96 -9.88
CA SER A 43 2.37 -5.31 -10.27
C SER A 43 1.35 -4.37 -9.64
N GLU A 44 1.43 -4.14 -8.33
CA GLU A 44 0.53 -3.21 -7.65
C GLU A 44 1.23 -2.31 -6.62
N THR A 45 0.63 -1.13 -6.41
CA THR A 45 0.94 -0.19 -5.33
C THR A 45 -0.31 0.04 -4.48
N ALA A 46 -0.21 -0.15 -3.16
CA ALA A 46 -1.26 0.17 -2.21
C ALA A 46 -1.09 1.60 -1.69
N PHE A 47 -2.18 2.38 -1.70
CA PHE A 47 -2.26 3.70 -1.12
C PHE A 47 -3.19 3.65 0.08
N ALA A 48 -2.76 4.16 1.23
CA ALA A 48 -3.55 4.18 2.45
C ALA A 48 -3.57 5.58 3.09
N MET A 49 -4.72 5.95 3.63
CA MET A 49 -4.87 7.14 4.48
C MET A 49 -5.82 6.86 5.66
N PRO A 50 -5.70 7.57 6.78
CA PRO A 50 -6.64 7.45 7.90
C PRO A 50 -8.10 7.74 7.48
N ASP A 51 -9.06 6.95 7.96
CA ASP A 51 -10.49 7.12 7.65
C ASP A 51 -11.25 7.84 8.79
N GLY A 52 -10.54 8.69 9.55
CA GLY A 52 -11.09 9.52 10.63
C GLY A 52 -11.41 8.81 11.96
N ALA A 53 -11.28 7.48 12.02
CA ALA A 53 -11.42 6.70 13.25
C ALA A 53 -10.14 5.89 13.52
N GLU A 54 -9.80 5.72 14.80
CA GLU A 54 -8.61 5.00 15.23
C GLU A 54 -8.57 3.58 14.63
N GLY A 55 -7.42 3.20 14.08
CA GLY A 55 -7.23 1.90 13.44
C GLY A 55 -8.00 1.69 12.13
N ARG A 56 -8.75 2.67 11.63
CA ARG A 56 -9.46 2.58 10.33
C ARG A 56 -8.70 3.32 9.23
N TRP A 57 -8.52 2.62 8.12
CA TRP A 57 -7.78 3.10 6.97
C TRP A 57 -8.61 2.94 5.72
N ARG A 58 -8.60 3.95 4.86
CA ARG A 58 -9.09 3.82 3.50
C ARG A 58 -7.94 3.38 2.61
N VAL A 59 -8.17 2.39 1.76
CA VAL A 59 -7.14 1.81 0.90
C VAL A 59 -7.58 1.80 -0.56
N ARG A 60 -6.64 2.12 -1.47
CA ARG A 60 -6.79 1.99 -2.91
C ARG A 60 -5.61 1.23 -3.49
N TYR A 61 -5.83 0.47 -4.55
CA TYR A 61 -4.79 -0.34 -5.19
C TYR A 61 -4.67 0.06 -6.66
N PHE A 62 -3.46 0.31 -7.11
CA PHE A 62 -3.19 0.65 -8.51
C PHE A 62 -2.20 -0.33 -9.11
N SER A 63 -2.55 -0.88 -10.27
CA SER A 63 -1.54 -1.37 -11.20
C SER A 63 -0.90 -0.17 -11.93
N PRO A 64 0.16 -0.37 -12.73
CA PRO A 64 0.69 0.68 -13.60
C PRO A 64 -0.36 1.29 -14.56
N GLU A 65 -1.42 0.55 -14.88
CA GLU A 65 -2.39 0.94 -15.92
C GLU A 65 -3.68 1.53 -15.33
N SER A 66 -4.14 1.03 -14.19
CA SER A 66 -5.46 1.39 -13.64
C SER A 66 -5.61 1.07 -12.16
N GLU A 67 -6.66 1.61 -11.55
CA GLU A 67 -7.10 1.15 -10.23
C GLU A 67 -7.68 -0.27 -10.33
N VAL A 68 -7.36 -1.10 -9.35
CA VAL A 68 -7.92 -2.44 -9.18
C VAL A 68 -8.71 -2.52 -7.88
N PRO A 69 -9.79 -3.31 -7.82
CA PRO A 69 -10.68 -3.32 -6.67
C PRO A 69 -10.03 -3.90 -5.41
N PHE A 70 -9.03 -4.78 -5.55
CA PHE A 70 -8.33 -5.43 -4.45
C PHE A 70 -7.05 -6.11 -4.94
N CYS A 71 -6.00 -6.11 -4.10
CA CYS A 71 -4.81 -6.94 -4.31
C CYS A 71 -4.28 -7.51 -2.99
N GLY A 72 -4.20 -8.84 -2.89
CA GLY A 72 -3.82 -9.54 -1.66
C GLY A 72 -2.38 -9.29 -1.21
N HIS A 73 -1.39 -9.42 -2.11
CA HIS A 73 0.01 -9.25 -1.72
C HIS A 73 0.33 -7.79 -1.35
N ALA A 74 -0.24 -6.82 -2.08
CA ALA A 74 -0.12 -5.40 -1.73
C ALA A 74 -0.80 -5.08 -0.38
N THR A 75 -1.89 -5.79 -0.03
CA THR A 75 -2.52 -5.69 1.30
C THR A 75 -1.59 -6.20 2.41
N ILE A 76 -0.89 -7.33 2.19
CA ILE A 76 0.09 -7.86 3.15
C ILE A 76 1.28 -6.90 3.32
N ALA A 77 1.81 -6.37 2.21
CA ALA A 77 2.86 -5.36 2.23
C ALA A 77 2.41 -4.08 2.99
N LEU A 78 1.17 -3.63 2.75
CA LEU A 78 0.59 -2.50 3.47
C LEU A 78 0.47 -2.79 4.98
N GLY A 79 0.08 -4.00 5.38
CA GLY A 79 0.01 -4.39 6.79
C GLY A 79 1.35 -4.23 7.51
N ALA A 80 2.44 -4.67 6.87
CA ALA A 80 3.79 -4.48 7.41
C ALA A 80 4.15 -2.98 7.53
N ALA A 81 3.87 -2.18 6.49
CA ALA A 81 4.12 -0.74 6.52
C ALA A 81 3.30 -0.01 7.60
N LEU A 82 2.05 -0.40 7.81
CA LEU A 82 1.19 0.18 8.85
C LEU A 82 1.67 -0.19 10.25
N ALA A 83 2.15 -1.42 10.47
CA ALA A 83 2.73 -1.82 11.74
C ALA A 83 4.00 -1.01 12.07
N GLU A 84 4.85 -0.76 11.08
CA GLU A 84 6.02 0.12 11.25
C GLU A 84 5.62 1.58 11.50
N HIS A 85 4.58 2.06 10.84
CA HIS A 85 4.14 3.46 10.91
C HIS A 85 3.35 3.81 12.19
N ALA A 86 2.44 2.93 12.60
CA ALA A 86 1.45 3.18 13.66
C ALA A 86 1.56 2.20 14.85
N GLY A 87 2.54 1.30 14.83
CA GLY A 87 2.69 0.23 15.82
C GLY A 87 1.89 -1.02 15.46
N GLU A 88 2.24 -2.15 16.07
CA GLU A 88 1.54 -3.42 15.85
C GLU A 88 0.08 -3.34 16.33
N GLY A 89 -0.84 -3.87 15.52
CA GLY A 89 -2.25 -3.82 15.86
C GLY A 89 -3.16 -4.33 14.76
N ARG A 90 -4.46 -4.10 14.96
CA ARG A 90 -5.50 -4.46 13.99
C ARG A 90 -5.88 -3.23 13.17
N PHE A 91 -5.70 -3.31 11.87
CA PHE A 91 -6.09 -2.25 10.93
C PHE A 91 -7.34 -2.66 10.16
N ALA A 92 -8.41 -1.89 10.29
CA ALA A 92 -9.63 -2.08 9.51
C ALA A 92 -9.48 -1.32 8.18
N LEU A 93 -9.29 -2.07 7.10
CA LEU A 93 -9.13 -1.52 5.75
C LEU A 93 -10.51 -1.40 5.07
N ARG A 94 -10.78 -0.24 4.48
CA ARG A 94 -12.01 0.06 3.71
C ARG A 94 -11.68 0.52 2.30
#